data_AF-A0A933JPA6-F1
#
_entry.id   AF-A0A933JPA6-F1
#
_cell.length_a   1.000
_cell.length_b   1.000
_cell.length_c   1.000
_cell.angle_alpha   90.00
_cell.angle_beta   90.00
_cell.angle_gamma   90.00
#
_symmetry.space_group_name_H-M   'P 1'
#
loop_
_entity.id
_entity.type
_entity.pdbx_description
1 polymer ?
#
loop_
_entity_poly.entity_id
_entity_poly.type
_entity_poly.pdbx_seq_one_letter_code
_entity_poly.pdbx_strand_id
1 'polypeptide(L)'
;MAVYYPDEPRIVPDLLAVLDADDHKRNTWVVSFEGRGLDFILEVHVAGHRRKDTIRNTATYARLGIREYFIFDQPTGALWGHRLGPGASVYSAIVPSGFGLSSAVLSLDLAVVGSALKFYAGTAQLPGADQLIQRLESMVGSVIEERRAEALARAEEAKARTDAESRADAEAKARADAESRADAAAKALAAAESRAEAAAKARADAESRAEAEAKARAEEAKARAEEAKARADAESRVRSLEQRLAELEGRSIPKGE
;
A
#
# COMPACT_ATOMS: atom_id res chain seq x y z
N MET A 1 29.73 -15.42 -20.59
CA MET A 1 29.43 -15.69 -19.17
C MET A 1 30.65 -16.33 -18.53
N ALA A 2 31.04 -15.95 -17.30
CA ALA A 2 32.20 -16.58 -16.64
C ALA A 2 31.83 -17.91 -15.99
N VAL A 3 32.77 -18.87 -16.02
CA VAL A 3 32.57 -20.23 -15.52
C VAL A 3 33.68 -20.59 -14.52
N TYR A 4 33.30 -21.13 -13.37
CA TYR A 4 34.17 -21.46 -12.25
C TYR A 4 34.05 -22.94 -11.91
N TYR A 5 35.13 -23.69 -12.16
CA TYR A 5 35.31 -25.04 -11.66
C TYR A 5 36.08 -24.99 -10.32
N PRO A 6 35.85 -25.95 -9.40
CA PRO A 6 36.62 -26.03 -8.15
C PRO A 6 38.12 -26.14 -8.43
N ASP A 7 38.93 -25.34 -7.73
CA ASP A 7 40.40 -25.34 -7.83
C ASP A 7 40.98 -25.03 -9.22
N GLU A 8 40.17 -24.41 -10.10
CA GLU A 8 40.57 -24.05 -11.45
C GLU A 8 40.60 -22.54 -11.67
N PRO A 9 41.49 -22.06 -12.56
CA PRO A 9 41.35 -20.72 -13.09
C PRO A 9 39.99 -20.54 -13.77
N ARG A 10 39.43 -19.33 -13.64
CA ARG A 10 38.21 -18.94 -14.35
C ARG A 10 38.36 -19.13 -15.85
N ILE A 11 37.36 -19.74 -16.48
CA ILE A 11 37.24 -19.84 -17.95
C ILE A 11 36.10 -18.95 -18.44
N VAL A 12 36.23 -18.44 -19.67
CA VAL A 12 35.23 -17.55 -20.29
C VAL A 12 35.07 -17.97 -21.76
N PRO A 13 34.22 -18.98 -22.04
CA PRO A 13 33.97 -19.43 -23.41
C PRO A 13 33.05 -18.47 -24.16
N ASP A 14 33.21 -18.40 -25.49
CA ASP A 14 32.33 -17.62 -26.38
C ASP A 14 30.91 -18.21 -26.44
N LEU A 15 30.79 -19.53 -26.59
CA LEU A 15 29.52 -20.26 -26.50
C LEU A 15 29.68 -21.52 -25.65
N LEU A 16 28.72 -21.75 -24.76
CA LEU A 16 28.67 -22.92 -23.88
C LEU A 16 27.29 -23.57 -23.90
N ALA A 17 27.24 -24.86 -23.60
CA ALA A 17 25.99 -25.52 -23.24
C ALA A 17 26.17 -26.44 -22.01
N VAL A 18 25.10 -26.51 -21.23
CA VAL A 18 24.94 -27.43 -20.10
C VAL A 18 23.59 -28.12 -20.29
N LEU A 19 23.59 -29.44 -20.43
CA LEU A 19 22.38 -30.22 -20.58
C LEU A 19 21.75 -30.51 -19.21
N ASP A 20 20.42 -30.65 -19.22
CA ASP A 20 19.61 -31.01 -18.05
C ASP A 20 19.80 -30.07 -16.84
N ALA A 21 20.16 -28.81 -17.10
CA ALA A 21 20.26 -27.75 -16.11
C ALA A 21 18.90 -27.06 -15.91
N ASP A 22 18.64 -26.59 -14.68
CA ASP A 22 17.42 -25.85 -14.38
C ASP A 22 17.36 -24.53 -15.18
N ASP A 23 16.19 -24.26 -15.75
CA ASP A 23 15.94 -23.05 -16.54
C ASP A 23 15.70 -21.83 -15.63
N HIS A 24 16.78 -21.14 -15.30
CA HIS A 24 16.74 -19.86 -14.62
C HIS A 24 17.95 -18.99 -15.01
N LYS A 25 17.80 -17.67 -14.87
CA LYS A 25 18.83 -16.70 -15.26
C LYS A 25 20.06 -16.78 -14.37
N ARG A 26 21.23 -16.71 -14.99
CA ARG A 26 22.54 -16.72 -14.33
C ARG A 26 23.46 -15.69 -14.97
N ASN A 27 24.27 -15.05 -14.13
CA ASN A 27 25.34 -14.14 -14.58
C ASN A 27 26.70 -14.85 -14.67
N THR A 28 26.86 -15.97 -13.97
CA THR A 28 28.05 -16.81 -13.91
C THR A 28 27.64 -18.27 -13.71
N TRP A 29 28.43 -19.21 -14.19
CA TRP A 29 28.25 -20.63 -13.93
C TRP A 29 29.26 -21.09 -12.87
N VAL A 30 28.79 -21.52 -11.70
CA VAL A 30 29.66 -21.99 -10.62
C VAL A 30 29.40 -23.47 -10.43
N VAL A 31 30.31 -24.33 -10.90
CA VAL A 31 30.10 -25.78 -10.99
C VAL A 31 29.81 -26.42 -9.63
N SER A 32 30.43 -25.94 -8.55
CA SER A 32 30.15 -26.40 -7.19
C SER A 32 28.76 -26.05 -6.68
N PHE A 33 28.15 -24.98 -7.20
CA PHE A 33 26.80 -24.56 -6.86
C PHE A 33 25.76 -25.26 -7.74
N GLU A 34 26.03 -25.37 -9.04
CA GLU A 34 25.15 -25.99 -10.03
C GLU A 34 25.19 -27.53 -10.00
N GLY A 35 26.19 -28.10 -9.34
CA GLY A 35 26.42 -29.55 -9.29
C GLY A 35 26.84 -30.17 -10.63
N ARG A 36 27.13 -29.36 -11.66
CA ARG A 36 27.41 -29.84 -13.02
C ARG A 36 28.39 -28.95 -13.78
N GLY A 37 29.28 -29.58 -14.53
CA GLY A 37 30.18 -28.94 -15.48
C GLY A 37 29.51 -28.63 -16.82
N LEU A 38 30.23 -27.95 -17.69
CA LEU A 38 29.84 -27.72 -19.08
C LEU A 38 29.92 -29.02 -19.88
N ASP A 39 29.01 -29.14 -20.85
CA ASP A 39 28.99 -30.27 -21.79
C ASP A 39 29.61 -29.91 -23.14
N PHE A 40 29.47 -28.66 -23.54
CA PHE A 40 29.90 -28.16 -24.84
C PHE A 40 30.57 -26.79 -24.68
N ILE A 41 31.66 -26.58 -25.42
CA ILE A 41 32.26 -25.27 -25.67
C ILE A 41 32.46 -25.07 -27.17
N LEU A 42 32.18 -23.87 -27.67
CA LEU A 42 32.64 -23.37 -28.96
C LEU A 42 33.37 -22.03 -28.77
N GLU A 43 34.58 -21.95 -29.29
CA GLU A 43 35.39 -20.71 -29.31
C GLU A 43 35.48 -20.14 -30.74
N VAL A 44 35.41 -18.82 -30.87
CA VAL A 44 35.48 -18.11 -32.15
C VAL A 44 36.73 -17.23 -32.20
N HIS A 45 37.63 -17.51 -33.13
CA HIS A 45 38.85 -16.73 -33.33
C HIS A 45 38.68 -15.73 -34.48
N VAL A 46 38.93 -14.44 -34.21
CA VAL A 46 38.66 -13.34 -35.16
C VAL A 46 39.95 -12.64 -35.66
N ALA A 47 41.07 -12.72 -34.92
CA ALA A 47 42.44 -12.37 -35.37
C ALA A 47 43.49 -12.67 -34.27
N GLY A 48 44.72 -13.05 -34.65
CA GLY A 48 45.92 -13.03 -33.79
C GLY A 48 46.24 -14.31 -32.97
N HIS A 49 47.46 -14.36 -32.43
CA HIS A 49 48.28 -15.46 -31.84
C HIS A 49 47.65 -16.56 -30.94
N ARG A 50 46.50 -17.15 -31.28
CA ARG A 50 45.77 -18.07 -30.38
C ARG A 50 46.10 -19.56 -30.51
N ARG A 51 46.96 -19.97 -31.45
CA ARG A 51 47.31 -21.39 -31.64
C ARG A 51 47.88 -22.05 -30.38
N LYS A 52 48.58 -21.27 -29.53
CA LYS A 52 49.13 -21.72 -28.24
C LYS A 52 48.06 -21.83 -27.15
N ASP A 53 47.07 -20.94 -27.17
CA ASP A 53 45.93 -20.95 -26.23
C ASP A 53 45.00 -22.12 -26.52
N THR A 54 44.79 -22.46 -27.80
CA THR A 54 43.99 -23.62 -28.20
C THR A 54 44.54 -24.92 -27.64
N ILE A 55 45.85 -25.17 -27.77
CA ILE A 55 46.48 -26.40 -27.26
C ILE A 55 46.33 -26.49 -25.73
N ARG A 56 46.54 -25.37 -25.03
CA ARG A 56 46.37 -25.32 -23.57
C ARG A 56 44.92 -25.58 -23.17
N ASN A 57 43.97 -24.98 -23.88
CA ASN A 57 42.54 -25.13 -23.62
C ASN A 57 42.07 -26.56 -23.91
N THR A 58 42.54 -27.22 -24.97
CA THR A 58 42.21 -28.63 -25.27
C THR A 58 42.54 -29.55 -24.10
N ALA A 59 43.75 -29.45 -23.53
CA ALA A 59 44.13 -30.28 -22.39
C ALA A 59 43.32 -29.94 -21.12
N THR A 60 43.12 -28.64 -20.85
CA THR A 60 42.33 -28.18 -19.71
C THR A 60 40.89 -28.67 -19.81
N TYR A 61 40.19 -28.44 -20.92
CA TYR A 61 38.78 -28.79 -21.06
C TYR A 61 38.53 -30.30 -21.02
N ALA A 62 39.46 -31.11 -21.54
CA ALA A 62 39.41 -32.56 -21.39
C ALA A 62 39.46 -32.97 -19.91
N ARG A 63 40.38 -32.35 -19.14
CA ARG A 63 40.53 -32.61 -17.70
C ARG A 63 39.32 -32.17 -16.88
N LEU A 64 38.63 -31.11 -17.32
CA LEU A 64 37.35 -30.66 -16.74
C LEU A 64 36.16 -31.53 -17.11
N GLY A 65 36.36 -32.55 -17.95
CA GLY A 65 35.31 -33.48 -18.36
C GLY A 65 34.33 -32.92 -19.39
N ILE A 66 34.69 -31.82 -20.07
CA ILE A 66 33.80 -31.19 -21.06
C ILE A 66 33.71 -32.11 -22.28
N ARG A 67 32.49 -32.53 -22.64
CA ARG A 67 32.29 -33.61 -23.62
C ARG A 67 32.69 -33.21 -25.03
N GLU A 68 32.41 -31.97 -25.45
CA GLU A 68 32.74 -31.49 -26.79
C GLU A 68 33.35 -30.08 -26.77
N TYR A 69 34.39 -29.90 -27.57
CA TYR A 69 35.08 -28.62 -27.74
C TYR A 69 35.29 -28.31 -29.22
N PHE A 70 34.69 -27.22 -29.68
CA PHE A 70 34.78 -26.74 -31.05
C PHE A 70 35.54 -25.42 -31.14
N ILE A 71 36.25 -25.23 -32.25
CA ILE A 71 37.01 -24.02 -32.54
C ILE A 71 36.68 -23.59 -33.96
N PHE A 72 36.15 -22.39 -34.12
CA PHE A 72 35.94 -21.76 -35.41
C PHE A 72 36.92 -20.60 -35.60
N ASP A 73 37.80 -20.70 -36.58
CA ASP A 73 38.75 -19.66 -36.95
C ASP A 73 38.21 -18.85 -38.13
N GLN A 74 37.58 -17.72 -37.84
CA GLN A 74 36.87 -16.90 -38.81
C GLN A 74 37.77 -16.40 -39.95
N PRO A 75 39.02 -15.93 -39.73
CA PRO A 75 39.92 -15.54 -40.81
C PRO A 75 40.22 -16.65 -41.83
N THR A 76 40.37 -17.90 -41.37
CA THR A 76 40.73 -19.03 -42.26
C THR A 76 39.52 -19.83 -42.72
N GLY A 77 38.37 -19.63 -42.09
CA GLY A 77 37.18 -20.46 -42.28
C GLY A 77 37.33 -21.88 -41.74
N ALA A 78 38.39 -22.16 -40.97
CA ALA A 78 38.63 -23.49 -40.44
C ALA A 78 37.74 -23.77 -39.23
N LEU A 79 37.18 -24.97 -39.19
CA LEU A 79 36.39 -25.48 -38.09
C LEU A 79 37.00 -26.80 -37.60
N TRP A 80 37.34 -26.86 -36.32
CA TRP A 80 37.81 -28.07 -35.65
C TRP A 80 36.85 -28.46 -34.53
N GLY A 81 36.76 -29.75 -34.27
CA GLY A 81 35.95 -30.31 -33.20
C GLY A 81 36.72 -31.39 -32.49
N HIS A 82 36.52 -31.48 -31.18
CA HIS A 82 37.17 -32.40 -30.28
C HIS A 82 36.09 -33.05 -29.41
N ARG A 83 36.13 -34.39 -29.27
CA ARG A 83 35.18 -35.14 -28.45
C ARG A 83 35.90 -35.98 -27.41
N LEU A 84 35.43 -35.87 -26.16
CA LEU A 84 35.94 -36.65 -25.05
C LEU A 84 35.13 -37.95 -24.98
N GLY A 85 35.82 -39.08 -25.08
CA GLY A 85 35.19 -40.38 -24.88
C GLY A 85 34.80 -40.60 -23.42
N PRO A 86 33.83 -41.48 -23.13
CA PRO A 86 33.52 -41.88 -21.75
C PRO A 86 34.77 -42.40 -21.03
N GLY A 87 35.11 -41.79 -19.89
CA GLY A 87 36.30 -42.14 -19.10
C GLY A 87 37.64 -41.74 -19.73
N ALA A 88 37.65 -41.06 -20.87
CA ALA A 88 38.87 -40.55 -21.48
C ALA A 88 39.35 -39.28 -20.78
N SER A 89 40.67 -39.08 -20.77
CA SER A 89 41.32 -37.86 -20.25
C SER A 89 41.87 -36.96 -21.35
N VAL A 90 41.75 -37.37 -22.62
CA VAL A 90 42.25 -36.65 -23.79
C VAL A 90 41.21 -36.70 -24.90
N TYR A 91 41.03 -35.57 -25.58
CA TYR A 91 40.13 -35.46 -26.72
C TYR A 91 40.60 -36.27 -27.93
N SER A 92 39.63 -36.80 -28.69
CA SER A 92 39.82 -37.22 -30.08
C SER A 92 39.28 -36.17 -31.04
N ALA A 93 39.92 -35.98 -32.19
CA ALA A 93 39.39 -35.09 -33.22
C ALA A 93 38.08 -35.65 -33.79
N ILE A 94 37.08 -34.79 -33.96
CA ILE A 94 35.84 -35.11 -34.66
C ILE A 94 36.15 -35.09 -36.15
N VAL A 95 35.93 -36.22 -36.81
CA VAL A 95 36.07 -36.33 -38.26
C VAL A 95 34.79 -35.75 -38.90
N PRO A 96 34.91 -34.85 -39.89
CA PRO A 96 33.75 -34.35 -40.62
C PRO A 96 32.91 -35.47 -41.24
N SER A 97 31.60 -35.30 -41.20
CA SER A 97 30.61 -36.19 -41.82
C SER A 97 29.60 -35.35 -42.61
N GLY A 98 29.41 -35.65 -43.89
CA GLY A 98 28.54 -34.85 -44.75
C GLY A 98 29.08 -33.44 -44.98
N PHE A 99 28.30 -32.41 -44.63
CA PHE A 99 28.64 -30.99 -44.89
C PHE A 99 29.45 -30.31 -43.77
N GLY A 100 29.75 -30.99 -42.66
CA GLY A 100 30.39 -30.36 -41.51
C GLY A 100 30.81 -31.32 -40.40
N LEU A 101 30.97 -30.78 -39.19
CA LEU A 101 31.25 -31.54 -37.98
C LEU A 101 29.96 -31.77 -37.19
N SER A 102 29.72 -33.01 -36.75
CA SER A 102 28.52 -33.33 -35.97
C SER A 102 28.78 -33.23 -34.46
N SER A 103 27.96 -32.45 -33.76
CA SER A 103 27.90 -32.38 -32.29
C SER A 103 26.88 -33.38 -31.75
N ALA A 104 27.35 -34.34 -30.95
CA ALA A 104 26.49 -35.30 -30.26
C ALA A 104 25.85 -34.68 -29.02
N VAL A 105 26.49 -33.67 -28.40
CA VAL A 105 25.93 -32.96 -27.25
C VAL A 105 24.73 -32.11 -27.65
N LEU A 106 24.86 -31.35 -28.74
CA LEU A 106 23.77 -30.48 -29.21
C LEU A 106 22.80 -31.20 -30.15
N SER A 107 23.16 -32.38 -30.66
CA SER A 107 22.45 -33.05 -31.76
C SER A 107 22.31 -32.16 -32.99
N LEU A 108 23.38 -31.42 -33.32
CA LEU A 108 23.45 -30.46 -34.44
C LEU A 108 24.70 -30.69 -35.27
N ASP A 109 24.63 -30.40 -36.57
CA ASP A 109 25.80 -30.32 -37.43
C ASP A 109 26.27 -28.87 -37.57
N LEU A 110 27.58 -28.67 -37.46
CA LEU A 110 28.24 -27.38 -37.58
C LEU A 110 29.02 -27.34 -38.89
N ALA A 111 28.73 -26.37 -39.75
CA ALA A 111 29.42 -26.21 -41.01
C ALA A 111 29.77 -24.74 -41.27
N VAL A 112 30.83 -24.50 -42.04
CA VAL A 112 31.21 -23.16 -42.48
C VAL A 112 30.68 -22.95 -43.88
N VAL A 113 29.80 -21.96 -44.06
CA VAL A 113 29.23 -21.59 -45.36
C VAL A 113 29.63 -20.16 -45.68
N GLY A 114 30.44 -19.99 -46.73
CA GLY A 114 31.14 -18.74 -46.99
C GLY A 114 32.13 -18.45 -45.86
N SER A 115 31.90 -17.37 -45.12
CA SER A 115 32.70 -16.97 -43.96
C SER A 115 31.97 -17.13 -42.62
N ALA A 116 30.79 -17.76 -42.60
CA ALA A 116 29.93 -17.85 -41.42
C ALA A 116 29.78 -19.29 -40.94
N LEU A 117 29.89 -19.47 -39.62
CA LEU A 117 29.52 -20.72 -38.95
C LEU A 117 28.00 -20.85 -38.93
N LYS A 118 27.50 -22.01 -39.40
CA LYS A 118 26.08 -22.35 -39.48
C LYS A 118 25.82 -23.65 -38.73
N PHE A 119 24.61 -23.76 -38.18
CA PHE A 119 24.13 -24.93 -37.47
C PHE A 119 22.98 -25.58 -38.24
N TYR A 120 22.91 -26.90 -38.21
CA TYR A 120 21.91 -27.68 -38.93
C TYR A 120 21.31 -28.75 -38.01
N ALA A 121 20.00 -28.96 -38.16
CA ALA A 121 19.30 -30.10 -37.59
C ALA A 121 18.88 -31.02 -38.76
N GLY A 122 19.66 -32.07 -39.01
CA GLY A 122 19.55 -32.85 -40.24
C GLY A 122 19.88 -31.99 -41.47
N THR A 123 18.99 -31.93 -42.47
CA THR A 123 19.20 -31.10 -43.67
C THR A 123 18.69 -29.67 -43.53
N ALA A 124 17.99 -29.34 -42.44
CA ALA A 124 17.45 -28.02 -42.20
C ALA A 124 18.51 -27.12 -41.56
N GLN A 125 18.86 -26.03 -42.25
CA GLN A 125 19.70 -24.99 -41.68
C GLN A 125 18.91 -24.25 -40.59
N LEU A 126 19.46 -24.20 -39.38
CA LEU A 126 18.96 -23.29 -38.36
C LEU A 126 19.37 -21.87 -38.77
N PRO A 127 18.42 -20.90 -38.80
CA PRO A 127 18.77 -19.49 -38.97
C PRO A 127 19.85 -19.15 -37.94
N GLY A 128 20.93 -18.50 -38.38
CA GLY A 128 22.23 -18.50 -37.69
C GLY A 128 22.16 -18.06 -36.22
N ALA A 129 23.21 -18.38 -35.45
CA ALA A 129 23.31 -18.07 -34.02
C ALA A 129 22.90 -16.63 -33.68
N ASP A 130 23.21 -15.64 -34.53
CA ASP A 130 22.78 -14.24 -34.33
C ASP A 130 21.28 -14.04 -34.49
N GLN A 131 20.60 -14.75 -35.40
CA GLN A 131 19.14 -14.70 -35.52
C GLN A 131 18.46 -15.53 -34.44
N LEU A 132 19.06 -16.63 -33.99
CA LEU A 132 18.54 -17.40 -32.86
C LEU A 132 18.69 -16.61 -31.55
N ILE A 133 19.84 -15.99 -31.33
CA ILE A 133 20.14 -15.08 -30.23
C ILE A 133 19.28 -13.83 -30.33
N GLN A 134 19.17 -13.15 -31.48
CA GLN A 134 18.27 -12.00 -31.63
C GLN A 134 16.81 -12.38 -31.42
N ARG A 135 16.38 -13.56 -31.86
CA ARG A 135 15.02 -14.03 -31.63
C ARG A 135 14.79 -14.41 -30.16
N LEU A 136 15.77 -15.03 -29.50
CA LEU A 136 15.76 -15.30 -28.07
C LEU A 136 15.82 -14.02 -27.24
N GLU A 137 16.68 -13.06 -27.57
CA GLU A 137 16.78 -11.74 -26.95
C GLU A 137 15.52 -10.91 -27.19
N SER A 138 14.91 -11.01 -28.37
CA SER A 138 13.64 -10.35 -28.67
C SER A 138 12.47 -10.99 -27.92
N MET A 139 12.39 -12.32 -27.83
CA MET A 139 11.37 -13.01 -27.02
C MET A 139 11.58 -12.78 -25.52
N VAL A 140 12.82 -12.82 -25.05
CA VAL A 140 13.15 -12.51 -23.65
C VAL A 140 12.89 -11.03 -23.36
N GLY A 141 13.20 -10.14 -24.31
CA GLY A 141 12.88 -8.72 -24.25
C GLY A 141 11.38 -8.49 -24.16
N SER A 142 10.57 -9.12 -25.02
CA SER A 142 9.11 -8.99 -24.99
C SER A 142 8.52 -9.53 -23.69
N VAL A 143 9.01 -10.67 -23.19
CA VAL A 143 8.56 -11.24 -21.91
C VAL A 143 8.98 -10.35 -20.73
N ILE A 144 10.16 -9.73 -20.76
CA ILE A 144 10.59 -8.76 -19.74
C ILE A 144 9.71 -7.52 -19.76
N GLU A 145 9.41 -6.98 -20.94
CA GLU A 145 8.55 -5.81 -21.08
C GLU A 145 7.10 -6.12 -20.68
N GLU A 146 6.58 -7.29 -21.04
CA GLU A 146 5.26 -7.75 -20.59
C GLU A 146 5.23 -7.92 -19.07
N ARG A 147 6.26 -8.52 -18.47
CA ARG A 147 6.38 -8.64 -17.00
C ARG A 147 6.54 -7.27 -16.32
N ARG A 148 7.24 -6.32 -16.94
CA ARG A 148 7.35 -4.94 -16.44
C ARG A 148 6.00 -4.21 -16.53
N ALA A 149 5.29 -4.36 -17.63
CA ALA A 149 3.95 -3.81 -17.82
C ALA A 149 2.97 -4.42 -16.81
N GLU A 150 2.99 -5.74 -16.61
CA GLU A 150 2.20 -6.42 -15.57
C GLU A 150 2.58 -5.95 -14.17
N ALA A 151 3.87 -5.77 -13.87
CA ALA A 151 4.32 -5.29 -12.57
C ALA A 151 3.89 -3.84 -12.31
N LEU A 152 4.00 -2.97 -13.32
CA LEU A 152 3.50 -1.59 -13.27
C LEU A 152 1.99 -1.58 -13.09
N ALA A 153 1.24 -2.39 -13.84
CA ALA A 153 -0.21 -2.50 -13.72
C ALA A 153 -0.62 -2.99 -12.32
N ARG A 154 0.07 -4.00 -11.76
CA ARG A 154 -0.16 -4.45 -10.38
C ARG A 154 0.19 -3.40 -9.34
N ALA A 155 1.27 -2.63 -9.55
CA ALA A 155 1.66 -1.56 -8.65
C ALA A 155 0.65 -0.40 -8.67
N GLU A 156 0.17 -0.01 -9.85
CA GLU A 156 -0.90 0.99 -10.00
C GLU A 156 -2.21 0.50 -9.41
N GLU A 157 -2.60 -0.76 -9.61
CA GLU A 157 -3.81 -1.34 -9.00
C GLU A 157 -3.68 -1.38 -7.47
N ALA A 158 -2.52 -1.78 -6.94
CA ALA A 158 -2.26 -1.78 -5.50
C ALA A 158 -2.33 -0.37 -4.93
N LYS A 159 -1.75 0.62 -5.61
CA LYS A 159 -1.82 2.02 -5.20
C LYS A 159 -3.26 2.55 -5.24
N ALA A 160 -4.01 2.23 -6.30
CA ALA A 160 -5.42 2.59 -6.41
C ALA A 160 -6.28 1.94 -5.31
N ARG A 161 -5.99 0.70 -4.93
CA ARG A 161 -6.65 0.03 -3.79
C ARG A 161 -6.34 0.72 -2.47
N THR A 162 -5.07 1.04 -2.18
CA THR A 162 -4.68 1.77 -0.96
C THR A 162 -5.30 3.17 -0.91
N ASP A 163 -5.33 3.88 -2.05
CA ASP A 163 -5.96 5.19 -2.15
C ASP A 163 -7.48 5.10 -1.96
N ALA A 164 -8.13 4.06 -2.49
CA ALA A 164 -9.55 3.82 -2.28
C ALA A 164 -9.88 3.46 -0.81
N GLU A 165 -9.05 2.61 -0.19
CA GLU A 165 -9.19 2.22 1.21
C GLU A 165 -9.01 3.43 2.14
N SER A 166 -7.98 4.25 1.93
CA SER A 166 -7.78 5.47 2.72
C SER A 166 -8.91 6.50 2.56
N ARG A 167 -9.50 6.61 1.36
CA ARG A 167 -10.71 7.43 1.15
C ARG A 167 -11.92 6.87 1.86
N ALA A 168 -12.13 5.55 1.82
CA ALA A 168 -13.23 4.90 2.52
C ALA A 168 -13.12 5.08 4.04
N ASP A 169 -11.92 4.93 4.61
CA ASP A 169 -11.66 5.17 6.03
C ASP A 169 -11.89 6.63 6.42
N ALA A 170 -11.41 7.58 5.60
CA ALA A 170 -11.64 9.00 5.83
C ALA A 170 -13.13 9.35 5.77
N GLU A 171 -13.88 8.78 4.83
CA GLU A 171 -15.32 8.99 4.71
C GLU A 171 -16.08 8.36 5.89
N ALA A 172 -15.72 7.15 6.30
CA ALA A 172 -16.32 6.48 7.46
C ALA A 172 -16.10 7.29 8.74
N LYS A 173 -14.88 7.81 8.95
CA LYS A 173 -14.57 8.69 10.08
C LYS A 173 -15.37 9.99 10.03
N ALA A 174 -15.46 10.62 8.86
CA ALA A 174 -16.24 11.85 8.69
C ALA A 174 -17.73 11.63 8.98
N ARG A 175 -18.29 10.48 8.58
CA ARG A 175 -19.68 10.10 8.88
C ARG A 175 -19.88 9.87 10.38
N ALA A 176 -18.99 9.15 11.04
CA ALA A 176 -19.05 8.94 12.49
C ALA A 176 -18.96 10.25 13.28
N ASP A 177 -18.06 11.16 12.88
CA ASP A 177 -17.93 12.48 13.49
C ASP A 177 -19.20 13.34 13.26
N ALA A 178 -19.79 13.28 12.06
CA ALA A 178 -21.04 13.97 11.75
C ALA A 178 -22.22 13.43 12.56
N GLU A 179 -22.34 12.11 12.70
CA GLU A 179 -23.36 11.45 13.51
C GLU A 179 -23.23 11.83 14.99
N SER A 180 -22.01 11.78 15.54
CA SER A 180 -21.76 12.21 16.92
C SER A 180 -22.12 13.68 17.16
N ARG A 181 -21.86 14.56 16.19
CA ARG A 181 -22.25 15.98 16.27
C ARG A 181 -23.77 16.16 16.19
N ALA A 182 -24.45 15.40 15.34
CA ALA A 182 -25.90 15.42 15.24
C ALA A 182 -26.56 14.97 16.56
N ASP A 183 -26.07 13.89 17.16
CA ASP A 183 -26.53 13.40 18.47
C ASP A 183 -26.29 14.42 19.59
N ALA A 184 -25.12 15.05 19.60
CA ALA A 184 -24.80 16.09 20.58
C ALA A 184 -25.70 17.32 20.42
N ALA A 185 -25.95 17.75 19.18
CA ALA A 185 -26.85 18.85 18.87
C ALA A 185 -28.30 18.53 19.27
N ALA A 186 -28.80 17.31 18.99
CA ALA A 186 -30.13 16.87 19.38
C ALA A 186 -30.30 16.87 20.91
N LYS A 187 -29.32 16.34 21.65
CA LYS A 187 -29.32 16.38 23.13
C LYS A 187 -29.29 17.81 23.67
N ALA A 188 -28.51 18.69 23.05
CA ALA A 188 -28.45 20.10 23.45
C ALA A 188 -29.79 20.82 23.21
N LEU A 189 -30.45 20.54 22.09
CA LEU A 189 -31.76 21.12 21.76
C LEU A 189 -32.82 20.65 22.77
N ALA A 190 -32.90 19.35 23.05
CA ALA A 190 -33.85 18.80 24.03
C ALA A 190 -33.60 19.35 25.44
N ALA A 191 -32.34 19.52 25.85
CA ALA A 191 -31.99 20.15 27.12
C ALA A 191 -32.36 21.64 27.16
N ALA A 192 -32.24 22.36 26.04
CA ALA A 192 -32.65 23.75 25.92
C ALA A 192 -34.17 23.91 26.01
N GLU A 193 -34.94 23.06 25.32
CA GLU A 193 -36.41 23.03 25.40
C GLU A 193 -36.87 22.75 26.83
N SER A 194 -36.32 21.72 27.48
CA SER A 194 -36.66 21.38 28.87
C SER A 194 -36.38 22.55 29.84
N ARG A 195 -35.28 23.28 29.64
CA ARG A 195 -34.95 24.47 30.44
C ARG A 195 -35.90 25.62 30.15
N ALA A 196 -36.29 25.82 28.89
CA ALA A 196 -37.25 26.85 28.50
C ALA A 196 -38.63 26.59 29.12
N GLU A 197 -39.12 25.35 29.09
CA GLU A 197 -40.36 24.94 29.74
C GLU A 197 -40.31 25.13 31.26
N ALA A 198 -39.22 24.71 31.90
CA ALA A 198 -39.02 24.89 33.33
C ALA A 198 -38.99 26.39 33.72
N ALA A 199 -38.30 27.22 32.93
CA ALA A 199 -38.26 28.66 33.15
C ALA A 199 -39.62 29.33 32.93
N ALA A 200 -40.39 28.90 31.92
CA ALA A 200 -41.75 29.39 31.68
C ALA A 200 -42.68 29.05 32.85
N LYS A 201 -42.64 27.81 33.34
CA LYS A 201 -43.42 27.38 34.51
C LYS A 201 -43.03 28.15 35.77
N ALA A 202 -41.74 28.33 36.02
CA ALA A 202 -41.26 29.10 37.17
C ALA A 202 -41.71 30.58 37.12
N ARG A 203 -41.75 31.19 35.92
CA ARG A 203 -42.28 32.55 35.74
C ARG A 203 -43.79 32.62 36.00
N ALA A 204 -44.57 31.67 35.49
CA ALA A 204 -46.02 31.61 35.73
C ALA A 204 -46.35 31.41 37.22
N ASP A 205 -45.60 30.54 37.91
CA ASP A 205 -45.75 30.33 39.35
C ASP A 205 -45.37 31.59 40.15
N ALA A 206 -44.31 32.31 39.74
CA ALA A 206 -43.89 33.56 40.36
C ALA A 206 -44.92 34.69 40.16
N GLU A 207 -45.48 34.81 38.96
CA GLU A 207 -46.52 35.78 38.64
C GLU A 207 -47.80 35.51 39.45
N SER A 208 -48.23 34.25 39.52
CA SER A 208 -49.38 33.84 40.33
C SER A 208 -49.20 34.15 41.82
N ARG A 209 -47.99 33.94 42.36
CA ARG A 209 -47.66 34.30 43.75
C ARG A 209 -47.67 35.81 43.96
N ALA A 210 -47.12 36.58 43.02
CA ALA A 210 -47.12 38.03 43.08
C ALA A 210 -48.54 38.61 43.03
N GLU A 211 -49.43 38.08 42.17
CA GLU A 211 -50.84 38.46 42.14
C GLU A 211 -51.56 38.10 43.44
N ALA A 212 -51.35 36.90 43.98
CA ALA A 212 -51.95 36.47 45.24
C ALA A 212 -51.49 37.36 46.40
N GLU A 213 -50.21 37.70 46.48
CA GLU A 213 -49.65 38.58 47.50
C GLU A 213 -50.17 40.02 47.34
N ALA A 214 -50.26 40.54 46.11
CA ALA A 214 -50.84 41.85 45.84
C ALA A 214 -52.31 41.92 46.25
N LYS A 215 -53.09 40.88 45.95
CA LYS A 215 -54.51 40.77 46.36
C LYS A 215 -54.65 40.69 47.88
N ALA A 216 -53.79 39.91 48.55
CA ALA A 216 -53.76 39.82 50.01
C ALA A 216 -53.45 41.18 50.66
N ARG A 217 -52.43 41.90 50.16
CA ARG A 217 -52.10 43.26 50.65
C ARG A 217 -53.23 44.25 50.40
N ALA A 218 -53.91 44.17 49.26
CA ALA A 218 -55.04 45.02 48.95
C ALA A 218 -56.24 44.78 49.89
N GLU A 219 -56.55 43.52 50.20
CA GLU A 219 -57.60 43.16 51.16
C GLU A 219 -57.21 43.57 52.59
N GLU A 220 -55.94 43.38 52.99
CA GLU A 220 -55.44 43.86 54.29
C GLU A 220 -55.52 45.39 54.39
N ALA A 221 -55.16 46.12 53.33
CA ALA A 221 -55.27 47.57 53.29
C ALA A 221 -56.73 48.05 53.40
N LYS A 222 -57.67 47.37 52.74
CA LYS A 222 -59.12 47.65 52.89
C LYS A 222 -59.59 47.38 54.33
N ALA A 223 -59.20 46.25 54.91
CA ALA A 223 -59.56 45.91 56.29
C ALA A 223 -59.04 46.97 57.28
N ARG A 224 -57.79 47.43 57.12
CA ARG A 224 -57.23 48.53 57.92
C ARG A 224 -57.96 49.85 57.71
N ALA A 225 -58.37 50.17 56.48
CA ALA A 225 -59.14 51.38 56.19
C ALA A 225 -60.53 51.36 56.84
N GLU A 226 -61.23 50.21 56.79
CA GLU A 226 -62.51 50.00 57.48
C GLU A 226 -62.35 50.06 59.01
N GLU A 227 -61.31 49.45 59.58
CA GLU A 227 -61.03 49.56 61.03
C GLU A 227 -60.73 51.02 61.45
N ALA A 228 -59.93 51.75 60.66
CA ALA A 228 -59.64 53.16 60.91
C ALA A 228 -60.91 54.02 60.86
N LYS A 229 -61.81 53.74 59.90
CA LYS A 229 -63.11 54.40 59.80
C LYS A 229 -64.00 54.08 61.00
N ALA A 230 -64.07 52.80 61.40
CA ALA A 230 -64.82 52.38 62.58
C ALA A 230 -64.29 53.01 63.87
N ARG A 231 -62.96 53.15 64.03
CA ARG A 231 -62.33 53.89 65.14
C ARG A 231 -62.68 55.37 65.11
N ALA A 232 -62.63 56.02 63.95
CA ALA A 232 -63.01 57.43 63.81
C ALA A 232 -64.50 57.65 64.16
N ASP A 233 -65.39 56.75 63.71
CA ASP A 233 -66.81 56.78 64.07
C ASP A 233 -67.02 56.54 65.58
N ALA A 234 -66.26 55.62 66.19
CA ALA A 234 -66.29 55.40 67.63
C ALA A 234 -65.79 56.62 68.43
N GLU A 235 -64.67 57.23 68.02
CA GLU A 235 -64.15 58.46 68.62
C GLU A 235 -65.13 59.63 68.49
N SER A 236 -65.77 59.80 67.33
CA SER A 236 -66.76 60.86 67.15
C SER A 236 -67.99 60.66 68.04
N ARG A 237 -68.42 59.40 68.25
CA ARG A 237 -69.47 59.06 69.22
C ARG A 237 -69.03 59.33 70.65
N VAL A 238 -67.80 58.96 71.02
CA VAL A 238 -67.24 59.27 72.35
C VAL A 238 -67.22 60.78 72.57
N ARG A 239 -66.68 61.56 71.63
CA ARG A 239 -66.71 63.04 71.69
C ARG A 239 -68.13 63.60 71.79
N SER A 240 -69.09 63.04 71.05
CA SER A 240 -70.50 63.44 71.13
C SER A 240 -71.12 63.11 72.50
N LEU A 241 -70.78 61.97 73.08
CA LEU A 241 -71.22 61.57 74.42
C LEU A 241 -70.57 62.44 75.50
N GLU A 242 -69.28 62.76 75.38
CA GLU A 242 -68.56 63.69 76.26
C GLU A 242 -69.16 65.10 76.20
N GLN A 243 -69.49 65.60 75.00
CA GLN A 243 -70.21 66.87 74.84
C GLN A 243 -71.60 66.84 75.49
N ARG A 244 -72.35 65.73 75.35
CA ARG A 244 -73.65 65.56 76.03
C ARG A 244 -73.52 65.45 77.54
N LEU A 245 -72.46 64.81 78.03
CA LEU A 245 -72.15 64.73 79.46
C LEU A 245 -71.81 66.13 80.01
N ALA A 246 -71.00 66.91 79.28
CA ALA A 246 -70.70 68.30 79.61
C ALA A 246 -71.95 69.21 79.54
N GLU A 247 -72.88 68.97 78.62
CA GLU A 247 -74.20 69.63 78.59
C GLU A 247 -75.08 69.25 79.78
N LEU A 248 -75.01 68.01 80.26
CA LEU A 248 -75.74 67.52 81.44
C LEU A 248 -75.11 68.04 82.75
N GLU A 249 -73.78 68.08 82.83
CA GLU A 249 -73.03 68.66 83.94
C GLU A 249 -73.15 70.19 83.98
N GLY A 250 -73.25 70.87 82.82
CA GLY A 250 -73.59 72.28 82.72
C GLY A 250 -75.05 72.62 83.09
N ARG A 251 -75.93 71.60 83.23
CA ARG A 251 -77.35 71.75 83.59
C ARG A 251 -77.65 71.51 85.08
N SER A 252 -76.63 71.30 85.90
CA SER A 252 -76.71 71.24 87.36
C SER A 252 -75.54 72.07 87.90
N ILE A 253 -75.70 73.29 88.42
CA ILE A 253 -76.55 73.68 89.55
C ILE A 253 -76.94 75.17 89.38
N PRO A 254 -78.23 75.52 89.46
CA PRO A 254 -78.68 76.88 89.73
C PRO A 254 -78.64 77.21 91.24
N LYS A 255 -78.24 78.46 91.54
CA LYS A 255 -78.57 79.31 92.72
C LYS A 255 -78.39 78.75 94.13
N GLY A 256 -77.63 79.52 94.93
CA GLY A 256 -77.76 79.58 96.38
C GLY A 256 -76.84 80.63 97.00
N GLU A 257 -77.38 81.86 97.10
CA GLU A 257 -76.97 83.03 97.93
C GLU A 257 -75.60 83.70 97.74
#